data_AF-A0A2D4KP10-F1
#
_entry.id   AF-A0A2D4KP10-F1
#
_cell.length_a   1.000
_cell.length_b   1.000
_cell.length_c   1.000
_cell.angle_alpha   90.00
_cell.angle_beta   90.00
_cell.angle_gamma   90.00
#
_symmetry.space_group_name_H-M   'P 1'
#
loop_
_entity.id
_entity.type
_entity.pdbx_description
1 polymer ?
#
loop_
_entity_poly.entity_id
_entity_poly.type
_entity_poly.pdbx_seq_one_letter_code
_entity_poly.pdbx_strand_id
1 'polypeptide(L)'
;IERREEGTDDWIRCNVKLAPKLSYTVTGLTPLAKYYYRVSAENAAGVSDPAEAIGPLTADDPYVGPTMDLSGFKDGLEVIVPEPVKICVPITGYPVPTTTWSVGGKVLEDGNRVKIETSIAFAKLTITPSERPDKGIYTLKLVNPVSSVSGEIDVNVIARPSAPRELTVGEITRNTVQLTWEPPENDGGSPLTGYLVEKREVSRKTWIKVCFKQK
;
A
#
# COMPACT_ATOMS: atom_id res chain seq x y z
N ILE A 1 39.30 21.42 0.08
CA ILE A 1 38.66 20.13 0.35
C ILE A 1 38.97 19.24 -0.83
N GLU A 2 39.54 18.07 -0.59
CA GLU A 2 39.90 17.11 -1.63
C GLU A 2 39.35 15.72 -1.28
N ARG A 3 39.10 14.93 -2.31
CA ARG A 3 38.73 13.52 -2.20
C ARG A 3 39.70 12.65 -3.00
N ARG A 4 39.88 11.41 -2.59
CA ARG A 4 40.62 10.38 -3.34
C ARG A 4 39.84 9.09 -3.34
N GLU A 5 39.64 8.48 -4.49
CA GLU A 5 38.94 7.20 -4.60
C GLU A 5 39.81 6.06 -4.08
N GLU A 6 39.24 5.11 -3.34
CA GLU A 6 39.95 3.93 -2.86
C GLU A 6 40.56 3.16 -4.05
N GLY A 7 41.85 2.85 -3.96
CA GLY A 7 42.60 2.20 -5.05
C GLY A 7 43.23 3.17 -6.07
N THR A 8 43.05 4.49 -5.89
CA THR A 8 43.75 5.53 -6.65
C THR A 8 44.70 6.33 -5.77
N ASP A 9 45.66 7.02 -6.38
CA ASP A 9 46.63 7.87 -5.67
C ASP A 9 46.31 9.37 -5.79
N ASP A 10 45.42 9.75 -6.71
CA ASP A 10 45.17 11.15 -7.05
C ASP A 10 44.14 11.81 -6.12
N TRP A 11 44.55 12.92 -5.49
CA TRP A 11 43.65 13.80 -4.74
C TRP A 11 42.97 14.79 -5.69
N ILE A 12 41.65 14.77 -5.69
CA ILE A 12 40.80 15.62 -6.54
C ILE A 12 40.15 16.70 -5.69
N ARG A 13 40.36 17.97 -6.05
CA ARG A 13 39.72 19.12 -5.38
C ARG A 13 38.20 19.11 -5.55
N CYS A 14 37.47 19.20 -4.45
CA CYS A 14 35.99 19.13 -4.43
C CYS A 14 35.29 20.50 -4.48
N ASN A 15 36.04 21.59 -4.27
CA ASN A 15 35.49 22.95 -4.16
C ASN A 15 36.16 23.92 -5.14
N VAL A 16 35.35 24.63 -5.94
CA VAL A 16 35.83 25.62 -6.92
C VAL A 16 36.39 26.86 -6.22
N LYS A 17 35.72 27.35 -5.18
CA LYS A 17 36.18 28.47 -4.33
C LYS A 17 36.43 27.98 -2.91
N LEU A 18 37.29 28.67 -2.16
CA LEU A 18 37.51 28.36 -0.74
C LEU A 18 36.18 28.40 0.02
N ALA A 19 35.95 27.40 0.86
CA ALA A 19 34.73 27.28 1.63
C ALA A 19 34.79 28.25 2.83
N PRO A 20 33.86 29.21 2.97
CA PRO A 20 33.89 30.19 4.06
C PRO A 20 33.30 29.66 5.37
N LYS A 21 32.63 28.50 5.35
CA LYS A 21 32.02 27.85 6.52
C LYS A 21 32.87 26.68 6.97
N LEU A 22 32.75 26.31 8.24
CA LEU A 22 33.37 25.10 8.82
C LEU A 22 32.64 23.79 8.42
N SER A 23 31.89 23.83 7.31
CA SER A 23 31.18 22.67 6.73
C SER A 23 31.09 22.82 5.22
N TYR A 24 31.18 21.69 4.51
CA TYR A 24 31.13 21.62 3.05
C TYR A 24 30.52 20.29 2.59
N THR A 25 29.55 20.35 1.67
CA THR A 25 28.93 19.15 1.07
C THR A 25 29.66 18.80 -0.22
N VAL A 26 30.35 17.67 -0.25
CA VAL A 26 30.94 17.12 -1.47
C VAL A 26 29.82 16.51 -2.33
N THR A 27 29.83 16.80 -3.63
CA THR A 27 28.83 16.31 -4.61
C THR A 27 29.53 15.59 -5.77
N GLY A 28 28.76 14.90 -6.61
CA GLY A 28 29.32 14.18 -7.77
C GLY A 28 30.16 12.96 -7.39
N LEU A 29 29.80 12.30 -6.29
CA LEU A 29 30.40 11.02 -5.90
C LEU A 29 29.78 9.89 -6.73
N THR A 30 30.57 8.87 -7.04
CA THR A 30 30.04 7.65 -7.65
C THR A 30 29.33 6.83 -6.57
N PRO A 31 28.06 6.42 -6.75
CA PRO A 31 27.36 5.59 -5.76
C PRO A 31 28.13 4.32 -5.41
N LEU A 32 28.15 3.96 -4.13
CA LEU A 32 28.86 2.82 -3.54
C LEU A 32 30.40 2.86 -3.63
N ALA A 33 30.99 3.85 -4.32
CA ALA A 33 32.42 4.04 -4.32
C ALA A 33 32.91 4.54 -2.96
N LYS A 34 34.15 4.22 -2.63
CA LYS A 34 34.78 4.55 -1.35
C LYS A 34 35.78 5.68 -1.54
N TYR A 35 35.74 6.68 -0.67
CA TYR A 35 36.56 7.88 -0.78
C TYR A 35 37.26 8.22 0.53
N TYR A 36 38.52 8.61 0.43
CA TYR A 36 39.22 9.35 1.47
C TYR A 36 38.96 10.84 1.29
N TYR A 37 38.88 11.58 2.38
CA TYR A 37 38.66 13.03 2.36
C TYR A 37 39.72 13.75 3.19
N ARG A 38 40.15 14.92 2.72
CA ARG A 38 41.03 15.79 3.49
C ARG A 38 40.69 17.26 3.34
N VAL A 39 41.06 18.03 4.36
CA VAL A 39 40.82 19.49 4.41
C VAL A 39 42.11 20.19 4.86
N SER A 40 42.53 21.20 4.09
CA SER A 40 43.57 22.15 4.48
C SER A 40 42.97 23.55 4.66
N ALA A 41 43.55 24.33 5.57
CA ALA A 41 43.24 25.74 5.74
C ALA A 41 44.18 26.60 4.88
N GLU A 42 43.71 27.75 4.42
CA GLU A 42 44.51 28.71 3.65
C GLU A 42 44.39 30.10 4.28
N ASN A 43 45.51 30.79 4.42
CA ASN A 43 45.56 32.20 4.79
C ASN A 43 46.57 32.94 3.88
N ALA A 44 46.82 34.22 4.16
CA ALA A 44 47.74 35.04 3.35
C ALA A 44 49.19 34.50 3.28
N ALA A 45 49.61 33.64 4.20
CA ALA A 45 50.93 33.02 4.21
C ALA A 45 50.99 31.70 3.41
N GLY A 46 49.85 31.07 3.14
CA GLY A 46 49.77 29.83 2.36
C GLY A 46 48.77 28.81 2.90
N VAL A 47 48.94 27.56 2.46
CA VAL A 47 48.08 26.42 2.77
C VAL A 47 48.71 25.56 3.86
N SER A 48 47.92 25.10 4.82
CA SER A 48 48.36 24.20 5.89
C SER A 48 48.57 22.76 5.40
N ASP A 49 49.23 21.94 6.22
CA ASP A 49 49.12 20.49 6.09
C ASP A 49 47.65 20.05 6.14
N PRO A 50 47.27 19.00 5.39
CA PRO A 50 45.91 18.51 5.37
C PRO A 50 45.56 17.70 6.62
N ALA A 51 44.32 17.85 7.09
CA ALA A 51 43.71 16.93 8.03
C ALA A 51 42.88 15.89 7.26
N GLU A 52 43.16 14.60 7.47
CA GLU A 52 42.45 13.49 6.79
C GLU A 52 41.34 12.90 7.67
N ALA A 53 40.23 12.53 7.04
CA ALA A 53 39.18 11.75 7.68
C ALA A 53 39.65 10.31 7.94
N ILE A 54 39.08 9.66 8.97
CA ILE A 54 39.45 8.28 9.33
C ILE A 54 38.86 7.31 8.30
N GLY A 55 39.76 6.65 7.55
CA GLY A 55 39.41 5.57 6.63
C GLY A 55 38.65 6.02 5.37
N PRO A 56 38.41 5.08 4.44
CA PRO A 56 37.57 5.33 3.29
C PRO A 56 36.09 5.33 3.71
N LEU A 57 35.34 6.34 3.30
CA LEU A 57 33.89 6.43 3.50
C LEU A 57 33.17 6.05 2.21
N THR A 58 32.18 5.16 2.32
CA THR A 58 31.34 4.78 1.18
C THR A 58 30.35 5.90 0.84
N ALA A 59 30.27 6.26 -0.43
CA ALA A 59 29.24 7.14 -0.97
C ALA A 59 27.92 6.37 -1.10
N ASP A 60 27.25 6.17 0.03
CA ASP A 60 25.96 5.48 0.13
C ASP A 60 24.98 6.32 0.95
N ASP A 61 23.68 6.07 0.76
CA ASP A 61 22.65 6.73 1.55
C ASP A 61 22.71 6.25 3.01
N PRO A 62 22.44 7.13 4.00
CA PRO A 62 22.37 6.71 5.38
C PRO A 62 21.27 5.66 5.52
N TYR A 63 21.55 4.62 6.29
CA TYR A 63 20.55 3.61 6.57
C TYR A 63 19.44 4.23 7.43
N VAL A 64 18.20 4.22 6.91
CA VAL A 64 17.00 4.75 7.55
C VAL A 64 16.01 3.61 7.72
N GLY A 65 15.51 3.40 8.94
CA GLY A 65 14.50 2.40 9.21
C GLY A 65 13.20 2.64 8.44
N PRO A 66 12.47 1.58 8.06
CA PRO A 66 11.27 1.72 7.26
C PRO A 66 10.15 2.49 7.98
N THR A 67 9.36 3.22 7.19
CA THR A 67 8.08 3.78 7.61
C THR A 67 6.99 3.35 6.64
N MET A 68 5.73 3.38 7.09
CA MET A 68 4.57 3.16 6.24
C MET A 68 3.46 4.16 6.58
N ASP A 69 2.73 4.62 5.56
CA ASP A 69 1.57 5.50 5.73
C ASP A 69 0.26 4.73 5.53
N LEU A 70 -0.47 4.54 6.63
CA LEU A 70 -1.77 3.85 6.65
C LEU A 70 -2.95 4.81 6.78
N SER A 71 -2.72 6.12 6.68
CA SER A 71 -3.78 7.13 6.86
C SER A 71 -4.95 6.94 5.89
N GLY A 72 -4.67 6.44 4.68
CA GLY A 72 -5.68 6.07 3.68
C GLY A 72 -6.59 4.90 4.07
N PHE A 73 -6.25 4.15 5.12
CA PHE A 73 -6.97 2.96 5.57
C PHE A 73 -7.50 3.07 7.00
N LYS A 74 -7.55 4.29 7.56
CA LYS A 74 -7.98 4.53 8.96
C LYS A 74 -9.39 3.99 9.27
N ASP A 75 -10.27 3.97 8.27
CA ASP A 75 -11.66 3.51 8.37
C ASP A 75 -11.83 2.09 7.81
N GLY A 76 -10.72 1.39 7.51
CA GLY A 76 -10.71 0.12 6.79
C GLY A 76 -10.86 0.29 5.27
N LEU A 77 -10.94 -0.85 4.57
CA LEU A 77 -11.14 -0.94 3.13
C LEU A 77 -12.39 -1.77 2.82
N GLU A 78 -13.37 -1.17 2.15
CA GLU A 78 -14.54 -1.90 1.64
C GLU A 78 -14.36 -2.27 0.17
N VAL A 79 -14.63 -3.53 -0.18
CA VAL A 79 -14.48 -4.07 -1.53
C VAL A 79 -15.75 -4.80 -1.93
N ILE A 80 -16.31 -4.47 -3.10
CA ILE A 80 -17.52 -5.11 -3.61
C ILE A 80 -17.13 -6.22 -4.60
N VAL A 81 -17.59 -7.45 -4.39
CA VAL A 81 -17.31 -8.57 -5.29
C VAL A 81 -17.85 -8.29 -6.72
N PRO A 82 -17.06 -8.53 -7.79
CA PRO A 82 -15.73 -9.17 -7.83
C PRO A 82 -14.55 -8.18 -7.93
N GLU A 83 -14.75 -6.89 -7.62
CA GLU A 83 -13.71 -5.86 -7.73
C GLU A 83 -12.46 -6.24 -6.93
N PRO A 84 -11.26 -5.96 -7.43
CA PRO A 84 -10.02 -6.37 -6.77
C PRO A 84 -9.88 -5.76 -5.37
N VAL A 85 -9.40 -6.55 -4.41
CA VAL A 85 -8.84 -6.00 -3.17
C VAL A 85 -7.51 -5.34 -3.55
N LYS A 86 -7.42 -4.01 -3.47
CA LYS A 86 -6.19 -3.24 -3.79
C LYS A 86 -5.75 -2.46 -2.56
N ILE A 87 -4.63 -2.87 -1.98
CA ILE A 87 -3.99 -2.17 -0.88
C ILE A 87 -2.67 -1.61 -1.42
N CYS A 88 -2.51 -0.29 -1.43
CA CYS A 88 -1.28 0.38 -1.83
C CYS A 88 -0.84 1.30 -0.69
N VAL A 89 0.26 0.95 -0.04
CA VAL A 89 0.77 1.65 1.14
C VAL A 89 2.04 2.39 0.74
N PRO A 90 2.08 3.74 0.86
CA PRO A 90 3.31 4.49 0.72
C PRO A 90 4.31 4.06 1.80
N ILE A 91 5.56 3.83 1.41
CA ILE A 91 6.64 3.42 2.32
C ILE A 91 7.89 4.27 2.10
N THR A 92 8.72 4.35 3.13
CA THR A 92 10.08 4.89 3.03
C THR A 92 11.06 3.95 3.72
N GLY A 93 12.36 4.18 3.56
CA GLY A 93 13.43 3.43 4.20
C GLY A 93 14.58 3.16 3.25
N TYR A 94 15.80 3.17 3.78
CA TYR A 94 17.00 2.82 3.04
C TYR A 94 17.89 1.88 3.88
N PRO A 95 18.42 0.77 3.33
CA PRO A 95 18.03 0.18 2.06
C PRO A 95 16.52 -0.08 1.97
N VAL A 96 16.01 -0.13 0.74
CA VAL A 96 14.59 -0.33 0.45
C VAL A 96 14.11 -1.57 1.21
N PRO A 97 13.08 -1.45 2.06
CA PRO A 97 12.68 -2.56 2.92
C PRO A 97 12.07 -3.69 2.11
N THR A 98 12.29 -4.92 2.56
CA THR A 98 11.54 -6.08 2.09
C THR A 98 10.15 -6.08 2.70
N THR A 99 9.17 -6.59 1.95
CA THR A 99 7.75 -6.61 2.33
C THR A 99 7.25 -8.02 2.56
N THR A 100 6.43 -8.21 3.58
CA THR A 100 5.66 -9.44 3.79
C THR A 100 4.20 -9.07 4.07
N TRP A 101 3.28 -9.69 3.33
CA TRP A 101 1.84 -9.54 3.53
C TRP A 101 1.28 -10.80 4.19
N SER A 102 0.34 -10.64 5.12
CA SER A 102 -0.40 -11.76 5.70
C SER A 102 -1.87 -11.41 5.96
N VAL A 103 -2.73 -12.41 6.01
CA VAL A 103 -4.16 -12.26 6.37
C VAL A 103 -4.47 -13.22 7.50
N GLY A 104 -4.94 -12.68 8.65
CA GLY A 104 -5.21 -13.51 9.84
C GLY A 104 -4.00 -14.34 10.27
N GLY A 105 -2.79 -13.80 10.11
CA GLY A 105 -1.52 -14.48 10.44
C GLY A 105 -0.98 -15.43 9.35
N LYS A 106 -1.75 -15.73 8.29
CA LYS A 106 -1.28 -16.54 7.17
C LYS A 106 -0.57 -15.66 6.14
N VAL A 107 0.71 -15.93 5.89
CA VAL A 107 1.51 -15.22 4.88
C VAL A 107 0.92 -15.46 3.48
N LEU A 108 0.82 -14.37 2.71
CA LEU A 108 0.42 -14.38 1.32
C LEU A 108 1.65 -14.50 0.42
N GLU A 109 1.48 -15.21 -0.69
CA GLU A 109 2.50 -15.36 -1.73
C GLU A 109 1.90 -14.97 -3.08
N ASP A 110 2.77 -14.54 -4.01
CA ASP A 110 2.36 -14.31 -5.40
C ASP A 110 1.76 -15.57 -6.01
N GLY A 111 0.65 -15.41 -6.72
CA GLY A 111 -0.05 -16.54 -7.32
C GLY A 111 -0.95 -16.13 -8.47
N ASN A 112 -1.96 -16.97 -8.72
CA ASN A 112 -2.94 -16.73 -9.79
C ASN A 112 -3.86 -15.55 -9.48
N ARG A 113 -4.31 -15.42 -8.23
CA ARG A 113 -5.21 -14.32 -7.77
C ARG A 113 -4.46 -13.20 -7.07
N VAL A 114 -3.36 -13.52 -6.39
CA VAL A 114 -2.59 -12.59 -5.55
C VAL A 114 -1.41 -12.03 -6.34
N LYS A 115 -1.24 -10.71 -6.32
CA LYS A 115 -0.09 -9.98 -6.86
C LYS A 115 0.50 -9.04 -5.81
N ILE A 116 1.79 -9.19 -5.54
CA ILE A 116 2.55 -8.36 -4.60
C ILE A 116 3.61 -7.57 -5.36
N GLU A 117 3.63 -6.25 -5.15
CA GLU A 117 4.56 -5.33 -5.81
C GLU A 117 5.20 -4.41 -4.77
N THR A 118 6.53 -4.29 -4.80
CA THR A 118 7.28 -3.44 -3.86
C THR A 118 8.26 -2.56 -4.63
N SER A 119 8.30 -1.28 -4.27
CA SER A 119 9.23 -0.29 -4.80
C SER A 119 9.84 0.54 -3.68
N ILE A 120 10.67 1.51 -4.04
CA ILE A 120 11.24 2.47 -3.09
C ILE A 120 10.19 3.36 -2.40
N ALA A 121 9.00 3.49 -2.99
CA ALA A 121 7.98 4.44 -2.56
C ALA A 121 6.67 3.78 -2.09
N PHE A 122 6.43 2.50 -2.42
CA PHE A 122 5.21 1.81 -2.03
C PHE A 122 5.38 0.30 -1.89
N ALA A 123 4.50 -0.29 -1.08
CA ALA A 123 4.20 -1.71 -1.04
C ALA A 123 2.74 -1.90 -1.43
N LYS A 124 2.47 -2.79 -2.40
CA LYS A 124 1.15 -2.99 -2.97
C LYS A 124 0.77 -4.46 -3.01
N LEU A 125 -0.46 -4.74 -2.61
CA LEU A 125 -1.11 -6.03 -2.68
C LEU A 125 -2.37 -5.90 -3.54
N THR A 126 -2.55 -6.82 -4.48
CA THR A 126 -3.77 -6.94 -5.29
C THR A 126 -4.28 -8.38 -5.26
N ILE A 127 -5.56 -8.58 -4.93
CA ILE A 127 -6.25 -9.88 -5.03
C ILE A 127 -7.39 -9.74 -6.03
N THR A 128 -7.35 -10.48 -7.14
CA THR A 128 -8.39 -10.43 -8.19
C THR A 128 -8.77 -11.81 -8.71
N PRO A 129 -10.06 -12.07 -8.99
CA PRO A 129 -11.21 -11.31 -8.46
C PRO A 129 -11.29 -11.42 -6.93
N SER A 130 -11.98 -10.48 -6.28
CA SER A 130 -12.28 -10.62 -4.85
C SER A 130 -13.39 -11.64 -4.63
N GLU A 131 -13.31 -12.33 -3.49
CA GLU A 131 -14.31 -13.25 -2.99
C GLU A 131 -14.58 -12.96 -1.51
N ARG A 132 -15.76 -13.35 -1.01
CA ARG A 132 -16.15 -13.10 0.38
C ARG A 132 -15.14 -13.60 1.43
N PRO A 133 -14.45 -14.75 1.25
CA PRO A 133 -13.42 -15.21 2.17
C PRO A 133 -12.15 -14.33 2.21
N ASP A 134 -11.96 -13.41 1.26
CA ASP A 134 -10.81 -12.51 1.23
C ASP A 134 -10.94 -11.38 2.28
N LYS A 135 -12.07 -11.29 3.01
CA LYS A 135 -12.21 -10.37 4.14
C LYS A 135 -11.25 -10.72 5.28
N GLY A 136 -10.82 -9.72 6.03
CA GLY A 136 -10.04 -9.92 7.25
C GLY A 136 -9.04 -8.81 7.51
N ILE A 137 -8.20 -9.02 8.52
CA ILE A 137 -7.13 -8.10 8.88
C ILE A 137 -5.88 -8.47 8.09
N TYR A 138 -5.44 -7.55 7.25
CA TYR A 138 -4.23 -7.65 6.45
C TYR A 138 -3.09 -6.99 7.20
N THR A 139 -1.99 -7.71 7.40
CA THR A 139 -0.77 -7.16 8.01
C THR A 139 0.29 -6.95 6.93
N LEU A 140 0.79 -5.72 6.80
CA LEU A 140 2.00 -5.40 6.06
C LEU A 140 3.16 -5.31 7.05
N LYS A 141 4.21 -6.11 6.83
CA LYS A 141 5.48 -6.02 7.55
C LYS A 141 6.57 -5.53 6.60
N LEU A 142 7.32 -4.52 7.05
CA LEU A 142 8.51 -3.98 6.40
C LEU A 142 9.75 -4.31 7.23
N VAL A 143 10.82 -4.74 6.56
CA VAL A 143 12.09 -5.07 7.22
C VAL A 143 13.26 -4.52 6.40
N ASN A 144 14.18 -3.83 7.08
CA ASN A 144 15.52 -3.57 6.56
C ASN A 144 16.57 -3.77 7.68
N PRO A 145 17.88 -3.59 7.42
CA PRO A 145 18.92 -3.79 8.44
C PRO A 145 18.81 -2.90 9.69
N VAL A 146 18.04 -1.82 9.65
CA VAL A 146 17.89 -0.89 10.78
C VAL A 146 16.75 -1.31 11.69
N SER A 147 15.57 -1.56 11.12
CA SER A 147 14.38 -1.89 11.90
C SER A 147 13.37 -2.72 11.12
N SER A 148 12.41 -3.24 11.88
CA SER A 148 11.20 -3.89 11.37
C SER A 148 9.99 -3.14 11.90
N VAL A 149 9.04 -2.84 11.02
CA VAL A 149 7.75 -2.21 11.38
C VAL A 149 6.61 -2.99 10.73
N SER A 150 5.48 -3.07 11.41
CA SER A 150 4.27 -3.71 10.91
C SER A 150 3.07 -2.78 11.05
N GLY A 151 2.09 -2.98 10.18
CA GLY A 151 0.83 -2.25 10.18
C GLY A 151 -0.32 -3.12 9.73
N GLU A 152 -1.52 -2.81 10.21
CA GLU A 152 -2.73 -3.59 9.95
C GLU A 152 -3.77 -2.76 9.18
N ILE A 153 -4.46 -3.41 8.25
CA ILE A 153 -5.55 -2.86 7.45
C ILE A 153 -6.75 -3.81 7.58
N ASP A 154 -7.87 -3.32 8.09
CA ASP A 154 -9.12 -4.07 8.11
C ASP A 154 -9.78 -4.01 6.72
N VAL A 155 -10.07 -5.17 6.14
CA VAL A 155 -10.68 -5.30 4.82
C VAL A 155 -12.03 -6.00 4.94
N ASN A 156 -13.10 -5.29 4.62
CA ASN A 156 -14.43 -5.84 4.47
C ASN A 156 -14.74 -6.13 2.99
N VAL A 157 -15.17 -7.35 2.70
CA VAL A 157 -15.60 -7.74 1.35
C VAL A 157 -17.10 -7.94 1.35
N ILE A 158 -17.80 -7.16 0.51
CA ILE A 158 -19.25 -7.14 0.36
C ILE A 158 -19.62 -7.91 -0.91
N ALA A 159 -20.42 -8.95 -0.75
CA ALA A 159 -21.02 -9.74 -1.82
C ALA A 159 -22.51 -9.40 -1.95
N ARG A 160 -23.17 -9.98 -2.96
CA ARG A 160 -24.63 -9.89 -3.06
C ARG A 160 -25.28 -10.71 -1.93
N PRO A 161 -26.42 -10.27 -1.38
CA PRO A 161 -27.23 -11.09 -0.49
C PRO A 161 -27.66 -12.41 -1.17
N SER A 162 -27.94 -13.42 -0.35
CA SER A 162 -28.66 -14.62 -0.79
C SER A 162 -30.12 -14.29 -1.15
N ALA A 163 -30.83 -15.24 -1.76
CA ALA A 163 -32.25 -15.09 -2.04
C ALA A 163 -33.07 -14.93 -0.74
N PRO A 164 -34.15 -14.12 -0.72
CA PRO A 164 -35.13 -14.13 0.36
C PRO A 164 -35.70 -15.53 0.55
N ARG A 165 -36.04 -15.88 1.80
CA ARG A 165 -36.54 -17.23 2.16
C ARG A 165 -38.07 -17.21 2.28
N GLU A 166 -38.68 -18.40 2.24
CA GLU A 166 -40.10 -18.61 2.55
C GLU A 166 -41.07 -17.65 1.85
N LEU A 167 -40.95 -17.48 0.53
CA LEU A 167 -41.91 -16.66 -0.24
C LEU A 167 -43.29 -17.34 -0.23
N THR A 168 -44.25 -16.71 0.43
CA THR A 168 -45.64 -17.16 0.53
C THR A 168 -46.58 -16.17 -0.13
N VAL A 169 -47.65 -16.71 -0.70
CA VAL A 169 -48.73 -15.94 -1.33
C VAL A 169 -49.93 -15.97 -0.38
N GLY A 170 -50.37 -14.79 0.06
CA GLY A 170 -51.53 -14.62 0.92
C GLY A 170 -52.80 -14.33 0.13
N GLU A 171 -53.56 -13.33 0.56
CA GLU A 171 -54.81 -12.94 -0.08
C GLU A 171 -54.59 -12.49 -1.53
N ILE A 172 -55.45 -12.98 -2.42
CA ILE A 172 -55.50 -12.61 -3.84
C ILE A 172 -56.87 -11.99 -4.12
N THR A 173 -56.87 -10.79 -4.69
CA THR A 173 -58.07 -10.17 -5.26
C THR A 173 -57.89 -9.94 -6.76
N ARG A 174 -58.91 -9.42 -7.44
CA ARG A 174 -58.81 -9.03 -8.86
C ARG A 174 -57.69 -8.01 -9.14
N ASN A 175 -57.25 -7.25 -8.12
CA ASN A 175 -56.33 -6.12 -8.28
C ASN A 175 -55.08 -6.20 -7.37
N THR A 176 -55.03 -7.13 -6.42
CA THR A 176 -53.96 -7.21 -5.42
C THR A 176 -53.54 -8.65 -5.18
N VAL A 177 -52.25 -8.82 -4.86
CA VAL A 177 -51.70 -10.05 -4.30
C VAL A 177 -50.86 -9.67 -3.10
N GLN A 178 -51.07 -10.33 -1.97
CA GLN A 178 -50.21 -10.19 -0.81
C GLN A 178 -49.05 -11.18 -0.91
N LEU A 179 -47.82 -10.69 -0.82
CA LEU A 179 -46.60 -11.48 -0.80
C LEU A 179 -45.90 -11.26 0.54
N THR A 180 -45.50 -12.35 1.19
CA THR A 180 -44.73 -12.33 2.43
C THR A 180 -43.49 -13.18 2.23
N TRP A 181 -42.35 -12.75 2.75
CA TRP A 181 -41.09 -13.48 2.70
C TRP A 181 -40.28 -13.22 3.97
N GLU A 182 -39.31 -14.08 4.21
CA GLU A 182 -38.30 -13.92 5.25
C GLU A 182 -37.00 -13.32 4.70
N PRO A 183 -36.19 -12.65 5.54
CA PRO A 183 -34.88 -12.18 5.14
C PRO A 183 -33.99 -13.31 4.60
N PRO A 184 -33.10 -13.00 3.64
CA PRO A 184 -32.01 -13.88 3.22
C PRO A 184 -31.23 -14.44 4.39
N GLU A 185 -30.70 -15.64 4.23
CA GLU A 185 -29.78 -16.22 5.21
C GLU A 185 -28.46 -15.43 5.35
N ASN A 186 -27.98 -14.84 4.24
CA ASN A 186 -26.79 -14.01 4.20
C ASN A 186 -27.10 -12.69 3.52
N ASP A 187 -26.75 -11.58 4.15
CA ASP A 187 -26.93 -10.22 3.63
C ASP A 187 -25.80 -9.78 2.69
N GLY A 188 -24.82 -10.64 2.44
CA GLY A 188 -23.67 -10.32 1.61
C GLY A 188 -22.59 -9.50 2.33
N GLY A 189 -22.74 -9.16 3.61
CA GLY A 189 -21.76 -8.38 4.38
C GLY A 189 -22.03 -6.89 4.45
N SER A 190 -23.23 -6.47 4.03
CA SER A 190 -23.76 -5.13 4.23
C SER A 190 -25.25 -5.26 4.56
N PRO A 191 -25.80 -4.40 5.44
CA PRO A 191 -27.23 -4.38 5.73
C PRO A 191 -28.08 -4.27 4.45
N LEU A 192 -29.20 -4.98 4.42
CA LEU A 192 -30.15 -4.93 3.32
C LEU A 192 -30.80 -3.55 3.26
N THR A 193 -30.79 -2.92 2.08
CA THR A 193 -31.43 -1.62 1.86
C THR A 193 -32.89 -1.73 1.40
N GLY A 194 -33.32 -2.91 0.94
CA GLY A 194 -34.69 -3.17 0.51
C GLY A 194 -34.83 -4.45 -0.31
N TYR A 195 -36.05 -4.69 -0.80
CA TYR A 195 -36.40 -5.85 -1.64
C TYR A 195 -36.96 -5.37 -2.98
N LEU A 196 -36.51 -6.01 -4.07
CA LEU A 196 -37.07 -5.77 -5.40
C LEU A 196 -38.20 -6.78 -5.67
N VAL A 197 -39.41 -6.28 -5.85
CA VAL A 197 -40.56 -7.10 -6.26
C VAL A 197 -40.80 -6.90 -7.75
N GLU A 198 -40.88 -8.00 -8.49
CA GLU A 198 -41.17 -8.00 -9.91
C GLU A 198 -42.37 -8.90 -10.21
N LYS A 199 -43.11 -8.57 -11.27
CA LYS A 199 -44.20 -9.40 -11.79
C LYS A 199 -44.02 -9.66 -13.28
N ARG A 200 -44.54 -10.79 -13.75
CA ARG A 200 -44.58 -11.13 -15.17
C ARG A 200 -45.95 -11.68 -15.53
N GLU A 201 -46.62 -11.05 -16.48
CA GLU A 201 -47.84 -11.59 -17.09
C GLU A 201 -47.50 -12.85 -17.89
N VAL A 202 -48.38 -13.85 -17.88
CA VAL A 202 -48.14 -15.14 -18.58
C VAL A 202 -47.83 -14.95 -20.07
N SER A 203 -48.45 -13.95 -20.70
CA SER A 203 -48.24 -13.61 -22.11
C SER A 203 -46.89 -12.92 -22.40
N ARG A 204 -46.18 -12.45 -21.36
CA ARG A 204 -44.92 -11.71 -21.50
C ARG A 204 -43.74 -12.59 -21.12
N LYS A 205 -42.62 -12.39 -21.80
CA LYS A 205 -41.34 -13.05 -21.47
C LYS A 205 -40.55 -12.31 -20.39
N THR A 206 -40.83 -11.04 -20.17
CA THR A 206 -40.04 -10.13 -19.32
C THR A 206 -40.74 -9.80 -18.01
N TRP A 207 -39.95 -9.79 -16.92
CA TRP A 207 -40.38 -9.29 -15.61
C TRP A 207 -40.42 -7.75 -15.61
N ILE A 208 -41.33 -7.19 -14.81
CA ILE A 208 -41.53 -5.74 -14.65
C ILE A 208 -41.49 -5.42 -13.16
N LYS A 209 -40.71 -4.41 -12.77
CA LYS A 209 -40.64 -3.91 -11.39
C LYS A 209 -42.00 -3.41 -10.91
N VAL A 210 -42.40 -3.81 -9.71
CA VAL A 210 -43.58 -3.27 -9.05
C VAL A 210 -43.19 -1.94 -8.41
N CYS A 211 -43.67 -0.84 -8.96
CA CYS A 211 -43.45 0.49 -8.38
C CYS A 211 -44.48 0.77 -7.26
N PHE A 212 -44.00 1.20 -6.10
CA PHE A 212 -44.86 1.79 -5.08
C PHE A 212 -45.36 3.14 -5.60
N LYS A 213 -46.65 3.24 -5.96
CA LYS A 213 -47.31 4.54 -6.02
C LYS A 213 -47.82 4.84 -4.61
N GLN A 214 -47.22 5.80 -3.90
CA GLN A 214 -47.88 6.42 -2.76
C GLN A 214 -49.21 6.99 -3.27
N LYS A 215 -50.32 6.53 -2.70
CA LYS A 215 -51.63 7.15 -2.88
C LYS A 215 -51.74 8.36 -1.95
#